data_AF-A0A2G2M9G8-F1
#
_entry.id   AF-A0A2G2M9G8-F1
#
_cell.length_a   1.000
_cell.length_b   1.000
_cell.length_c   1.000
_cell.angle_alpha   90.00
_cell.angle_beta   90.00
_cell.angle_gamma   90.00
#
_symmetry.space_group_name_H-M   'P 1'
#
loop_
_entity.id
_entity.type
_entity.pdbx_description
1 polymer ?
#
loop_
_entity_poly.entity_id
_entity_poly.type
_entity_poly.pdbx_seq_one_letter_code
_entity_poly.pdbx_strand_id
1 'polypeptide(L)'
;MSFKPSLPYFIFAFFLTFIAQPLASEAGILSMLGKLGKSANKSDGPDIDLSHSVFKDVLTDAPDGSVAEIHHINGQWLAKTPDGTQVPINDFVDKVNGSNTRPTLILTEANLPYSSSAFKNLPSGLKVHIHSRHGNRFILNLDSTPPKLSYKNIEFKLTDDMPLSSVLWQLQRPVSSKTPHFIQLSKNKSDTLSPPVYGSRISVDKVGIDNLLDSINSLRLETVVISGKIENGFLLQGNNKILVAELQKTASDRDVSLVLLGTDNPKKVLKELSSNWQKASNSGATSFDSIGDFYNRFSPKNATTPLQLSTKNAGEHYSVLYSEKIISKKTVANNTIDSGLSLPLHLIVHSITMLHPDQDHSRELELRIHPAVPSWIQLIIIMSIMAGVLAARTSWFLYKKLWPSPSRETSHNLFSFYFIYLVRWLCFVLFYLPLLGLFSPIYLVLKWTFSLINFVLIRPSRWLLAKLR
;
A
#
# COMPACT_ATOMS: atom_id res chain seq x y z
N MET A 1 -56.67 6.68 -31.37
CA MET A 1 -55.28 6.89 -31.82
C MET A 1 -54.35 6.17 -30.86
N SER A 2 -53.79 5.04 -31.28
CA SER A 2 -52.91 4.20 -30.45
C SER A 2 -51.45 4.57 -30.72
N PHE A 3 -50.76 5.10 -29.71
CA PHE A 3 -49.34 5.39 -29.75
C PHE A 3 -48.56 4.07 -29.68
N LYS A 4 -48.07 3.57 -30.83
CA LYS A 4 -47.09 2.48 -30.84
C LYS A 4 -45.73 3.06 -30.41
N PRO A 5 -45.11 2.59 -29.32
CA PRO A 5 -43.77 3.01 -28.97
C PRO A 5 -42.81 2.59 -30.08
N SER A 6 -42.02 3.54 -30.58
CA SER A 6 -41.04 3.30 -31.63
C SER A 6 -39.96 2.31 -31.14
N LEU A 7 -39.62 1.33 -31.98
CA LEU A 7 -38.53 0.35 -31.78
C LEU A 7 -37.25 0.88 -31.07
N PRO A 8 -36.74 2.10 -31.34
CA PRO A 8 -35.59 2.66 -30.59
C PRO A 8 -35.82 2.84 -29.09
N TYR A 9 -37.06 3.10 -28.64
CA TYR A 9 -37.39 3.16 -27.22
C TYR A 9 -37.29 1.78 -26.56
N PHE A 10 -37.62 0.73 -27.31
CA PHE A 10 -37.50 -0.66 -26.86
C PHE A 10 -36.03 -1.09 -26.76
N ILE A 11 -35.21 -0.72 -27.74
CA ILE A 11 -33.76 -1.00 -27.72
C ILE A 11 -33.08 -0.21 -26.59
N PHE A 12 -33.46 1.06 -26.40
CA PHE A 12 -32.96 1.88 -25.30
C PHE A 12 -33.38 1.34 -23.93
N ALA A 13 -34.65 0.95 -23.77
CA ALA A 13 -35.14 0.30 -22.55
C ALA A 13 -34.48 -1.07 -22.31
N PHE A 14 -34.24 -1.86 -23.36
CA PHE A 14 -33.57 -3.16 -23.28
C PHE A 14 -32.10 -3.02 -22.88
N PHE A 15 -31.40 -2.00 -23.41
CA PHE A 15 -30.04 -1.67 -22.99
C PHE A 15 -29.99 -1.13 -21.56
N LEU A 16 -30.97 -0.31 -21.16
CA LEU A 16 -31.12 0.14 -19.78
C LEU A 16 -31.42 -1.01 -18.83
N THR A 17 -32.17 -2.04 -19.24
CA THR A 17 -32.37 -3.25 -18.44
C THR A 17 -31.18 -4.20 -18.48
N PHE A 18 -30.32 -4.17 -19.50
CA PHE A 18 -29.05 -4.91 -19.50
C PHE A 18 -27.98 -4.24 -18.62
N ILE A 19 -28.01 -2.90 -18.52
CA ILE A 19 -27.18 -2.11 -17.60
C ILE A 19 -27.76 -2.12 -16.18
N ALA A 20 -29.08 -2.25 -16.02
CA ALA A 20 -29.77 -2.36 -14.73
C ALA A 20 -30.06 -3.80 -14.30
N GLN A 21 -29.65 -4.80 -15.10
CA GLN A 21 -29.60 -6.17 -14.62
C GLN A 21 -28.52 -6.22 -13.56
N PRO A 22 -28.85 -6.64 -12.32
CA PRO A 22 -27.85 -6.73 -11.27
C PRO A 22 -26.84 -7.78 -11.72
N LEU A 23 -25.70 -7.33 -12.25
CA LEU A 23 -24.47 -8.10 -12.11
C LEU A 23 -24.39 -8.38 -10.62
N ALA A 24 -24.39 -9.65 -10.22
CA ALA A 24 -24.40 -10.07 -8.82
C ALA A 24 -23.14 -9.64 -8.02
N SER A 25 -22.40 -8.64 -8.51
CA SER A 25 -21.25 -7.98 -7.91
C SER A 25 -21.34 -6.43 -7.93
N GLU A 26 -22.44 -5.82 -8.37
CA GLU A 26 -22.58 -4.36 -8.58
C GLU A 26 -22.86 -3.51 -7.32
N ALA A 27 -22.59 -4.04 -6.14
CA ALA A 27 -22.21 -3.18 -5.02
C ALA A 27 -20.74 -2.71 -5.13
N GLY A 28 -19.99 -3.13 -6.16
CA GLY A 28 -18.54 -2.96 -6.24
C GLY A 28 -18.04 -1.59 -6.69
N ILE A 29 -18.47 -1.07 -7.86
CA ILE A 29 -17.78 0.05 -8.53
C ILE A 29 -18.14 1.41 -7.94
N LEU A 30 -19.44 1.70 -7.73
CA LEU A 30 -19.87 2.95 -7.08
C LEU A 30 -19.54 2.98 -5.59
N SER A 31 -19.52 1.82 -4.92
CA SER A 31 -18.98 1.69 -3.56
C SER A 31 -17.46 1.81 -3.53
N MET A 32 -16.73 1.35 -4.56
CA MET A 32 -15.29 1.59 -4.73
C MET A 32 -15.02 3.07 -4.93
N LEU A 33 -15.78 3.77 -5.77
CA LEU A 33 -15.64 5.23 -5.97
C LEU A 33 -16.03 6.01 -4.71
N GLY A 34 -17.08 5.59 -4.01
CA GLY A 34 -17.44 6.12 -2.69
C GLY A 34 -16.41 5.79 -1.60
N LYS A 35 -15.72 4.66 -1.70
CA LYS A 35 -14.59 4.27 -0.84
C LYS A 35 -13.31 5.00 -1.23
N LEU A 36 -13.06 5.32 -2.50
CA LEU A 36 -11.93 6.13 -2.97
C LEU A 36 -12.09 7.59 -2.53
N GLY A 37 -13.30 8.15 -2.63
CA GLY A 37 -13.59 9.48 -2.06
C GLY A 37 -13.57 9.50 -0.53
N LYS A 38 -13.91 8.38 0.12
CA LYS A 38 -13.78 8.21 1.57
C LYS A 38 -12.38 7.78 2.02
N SER A 39 -11.51 7.19 1.21
CA SER A 39 -10.14 6.78 1.58
C SER A 39 -9.12 7.87 1.25
N ALA A 40 -9.41 8.72 0.25
CA ALA A 40 -8.65 9.93 0.01
C ALA A 40 -8.86 10.99 1.12
N ASN A 41 -10.01 10.96 1.83
CA ASN A 41 -10.33 11.86 2.94
C ASN A 41 -10.47 11.17 4.32
N LYS A 42 -10.49 9.83 4.40
CA LYS A 42 -10.21 9.12 5.65
C LYS A 42 -8.70 9.01 5.76
N SER A 43 -8.13 9.81 6.64
CA SER A 43 -7.10 9.27 7.52
C SER A 43 -7.59 7.90 7.99
N ASP A 44 -6.95 6.81 7.57
CA ASP A 44 -7.41 5.42 7.79
C ASP A 44 -7.30 5.02 9.27
N GLY A 45 -8.29 5.49 10.02
CA GLY A 45 -8.55 5.21 11.42
C GLY A 45 -9.59 6.23 11.90
N PRO A 46 -10.48 5.91 12.84
CA PRO A 46 -11.12 6.98 13.61
C PRO A 46 -9.99 7.87 14.15
N ASP A 47 -10.14 9.21 14.04
CA ASP A 47 -9.45 10.14 14.94
C ASP A 47 -9.97 9.82 16.34
N ILE A 48 -9.49 8.71 16.90
CA ILE A 48 -9.58 8.45 18.31
C ILE A 48 -8.75 9.57 18.88
N ASP A 49 -9.36 10.37 19.75
CA ASP A 49 -8.63 11.30 20.60
C ASP A 49 -7.71 10.46 21.50
N LEU A 50 -6.57 10.10 20.90
CA LEU A 50 -5.56 9.21 21.45
C LEU A 50 -4.96 9.85 22.69
N SER A 51 -5.05 11.19 22.84
CA SER A 51 -4.40 11.90 23.94
C SER A 51 -4.80 11.30 25.30
N HIS A 52 -6.09 11.13 25.60
CA HIS A 52 -6.52 10.61 26.90
C HIS A 52 -6.32 9.10 27.10
N SER A 53 -6.43 8.28 26.04
CA SER A 53 -6.23 6.82 26.15
C SER A 53 -4.75 6.44 26.20
N VAL A 54 -3.90 7.15 25.45
CA VAL A 54 -2.45 6.92 25.37
C VAL A 54 -1.78 7.14 26.72
N PHE A 55 -2.17 8.18 27.46
CA PHE A 55 -1.62 8.41 28.79
C PHE A 55 -2.00 7.28 29.75
N LYS A 56 -3.23 6.77 29.72
CA LYS A 56 -3.72 5.78 30.68
C LYS A 56 -2.93 4.47 30.63
N ASP A 57 -2.54 4.02 29.44
CA ASP A 57 -1.77 2.79 29.25
C ASP A 57 -0.28 2.93 29.63
N VAL A 58 0.26 4.15 29.64
CA VAL A 58 1.66 4.42 30.01
C VAL A 58 1.80 4.79 31.49
N LEU A 59 0.78 5.45 32.05
CA LEU A 59 0.72 5.83 33.46
C LEU A 59 0.63 4.64 34.42
N THR A 60 0.22 3.44 33.96
CA THR A 60 0.23 2.25 34.83
C THR A 60 1.64 1.82 35.24
N ASP A 61 2.66 2.15 34.43
CA ASP A 61 4.02 1.66 34.61
C ASP A 61 5.00 2.76 35.07
N ALA A 62 4.57 4.02 35.08
CA ALA A 62 5.41 5.18 35.34
C ALA A 62 4.90 5.98 36.56
N PRO A 63 5.79 6.51 37.41
CA PRO A 63 5.39 7.31 38.57
C PRO A 63 4.67 8.59 38.14
N ASP A 64 3.67 9.00 38.92
CA ASP A 64 2.87 10.20 38.66
C ASP A 64 3.76 11.43 38.43
N GLY A 65 3.46 12.18 37.36
CA GLY A 65 4.19 13.38 36.98
C GLY A 65 5.50 13.15 36.21
N SER A 66 5.93 11.90 35.98
CA SER A 66 7.12 11.57 35.17
C SER A 66 6.86 11.38 33.67
N VAL A 67 5.59 11.43 33.25
CA VAL A 67 5.15 11.17 31.87
C VAL A 67 4.71 12.48 31.21
N ALA A 68 5.16 12.71 29.97
CA ALA A 68 4.66 13.81 29.14
C ALA A 68 4.56 13.40 27.66
N GLU A 69 3.56 13.94 26.97
CA GLU A 69 3.49 13.89 25.50
C GLU A 69 4.40 14.97 24.92
N ILE A 70 5.21 14.65 23.92
CA ILE A 70 6.13 15.60 23.30
C ILE A 70 5.67 16.00 21.90
N HIS A 71 5.83 17.28 21.59
CA HIS A 71 5.57 17.86 20.27
C HIS A 71 6.78 18.65 19.81
N HIS A 72 7.08 18.61 18.51
CA HIS A 72 8.14 19.39 17.90
C HIS A 72 7.53 20.52 17.06
N ILE A 73 7.58 21.75 17.57
CA ILE A 73 6.98 22.94 16.95
C ILE A 73 8.06 24.01 16.79
N ASN A 74 8.20 24.56 15.59
CA ASN A 74 9.16 25.65 15.29
C ASN A 74 10.61 25.35 15.72
N GLY A 75 11.05 24.08 15.65
CA GLY A 75 12.41 23.67 16.02
C GLY A 75 12.63 23.44 17.52
N GLN A 76 11.58 23.52 18.34
CA GLN A 76 11.66 23.30 19.78
C GLN A 76 10.79 22.12 20.21
N TRP A 77 11.28 21.36 21.18
CA TRP A 77 10.54 20.28 21.82
C TRP A 77 9.76 20.82 23.02
N LEU A 78 8.45 20.64 22.99
CA LEU A 78 7.54 20.98 24.09
C LEU A 78 6.98 19.69 24.69
N ALA A 79 6.95 19.64 26.02
CA ALA A 79 6.33 18.57 26.80
C ALA A 79 4.95 19.04 27.28
N LYS A 80 3.90 18.31 26.92
CA LYS A 80 2.53 18.46 27.40
C LYS A 80 2.31 17.44 28.53
N THR A 81 2.15 17.92 29.75
CA THR A 81 1.86 17.07 30.92
C THR A 81 0.42 16.55 30.89
N PRO A 82 0.07 15.53 31.69
CA PRO A 82 -1.30 15.02 31.79
C PRO A 82 -2.33 16.10 32.17
N ASP A 83 -1.89 17.14 32.89
CA ASP A 83 -2.72 18.30 33.27
C ASP A 83 -2.99 19.26 32.09
N GLY A 84 -2.42 18.99 30.91
CA GLY A 84 -2.55 19.79 29.70
C GLY A 84 -1.60 20.97 29.61
N THR A 85 -0.78 21.23 30.63
CA THR A 85 0.21 22.31 30.60
C THR A 85 1.36 21.96 29.65
N GLN A 86 1.77 22.94 28.83
CA GLN A 86 2.92 22.80 27.94
C GLN A 86 4.12 23.52 28.51
N VAL A 87 5.26 22.84 28.60
CA VAL A 87 6.53 23.37 29.08
C VAL A 87 7.66 22.97 28.13
N PRO A 88 8.75 23.74 28.03
CA PRO A 88 9.95 23.30 27.32
C PRO A 88 10.45 21.94 27.84
N ILE A 89 10.95 21.09 26.94
CA ILE A 89 11.34 19.71 27.30
C ILE A 89 12.43 19.68 28.39
N ASN A 90 13.37 20.63 28.37
CA ASN A 90 14.46 20.71 29.34
C ASN A 90 13.91 21.00 30.74
N ASP A 91 13.01 21.98 30.85
CA ASP A 91 12.37 22.34 32.12
C ASP A 91 11.57 21.17 32.71
N PHE A 92 10.90 20.38 31.86
CA PHE A 92 10.22 19.16 32.28
C PHE A 92 11.21 18.11 32.80
N VAL A 93 12.26 17.82 32.03
CA VAL A 93 13.28 16.83 32.40
C VAL A 93 13.99 17.22 33.70
N ASP A 94 14.33 18.49 33.89
CA ASP A 94 14.97 18.99 35.10
C ASP A 94 14.07 18.86 36.33
N LYS A 95 12.78 19.20 36.18
CA LYS A 95 11.78 19.04 37.25
C LYS A 95 11.61 17.58 37.65
N VAL A 96 11.56 16.67 36.69
CA VAL A 96 11.39 15.22 36.94
C VAL A 96 12.66 14.63 37.55
N ASN A 97 13.84 14.97 37.04
CA ASN A 97 15.12 14.52 37.60
C ASN A 97 15.31 14.99 39.05
N GLY A 98 14.85 16.19 39.40
CA GLY A 98 14.84 16.70 40.78
C GLY A 98 14.03 15.83 41.77
N SER A 99 13.12 15.01 41.26
CA SER A 99 12.33 14.04 42.04
C SER A 99 12.92 12.62 42.09
N ASN A 100 14.13 12.41 41.53
CA ASN A 100 14.80 11.11 41.41
C ASN A 100 14.00 10.06 40.61
N THR A 101 13.12 10.51 39.70
CA THR A 101 12.38 9.66 38.76
C THR A 101 12.94 9.84 37.35
N ARG A 102 12.81 8.82 36.50
CA ARG A 102 13.24 8.91 35.09
C ARG A 102 12.10 9.41 34.22
N PRO A 103 12.27 10.53 33.49
CA PRO A 103 11.23 11.03 32.60
C PRO A 103 10.95 10.03 31.47
N THR A 104 9.66 9.83 31.21
CA THR A 104 9.14 8.97 30.14
C THR A 104 8.41 9.85 29.14
N LEU A 105 8.93 9.92 27.91
CA LEU A 105 8.35 10.75 26.86
C LEU A 105 7.47 9.92 25.95
N ILE A 106 6.31 10.46 25.60
CA ILE A 106 5.38 9.85 24.66
C ILE A 106 5.33 10.71 23.41
N LEU A 107 5.48 10.11 22.24
CA LEU A 107 5.34 10.77 20.95
C LEU A 107 4.28 10.04 20.12
N THR A 108 3.25 10.76 19.72
CA THR A 108 2.25 10.22 18.79
C THR A 108 2.78 10.27 17.36
N GLU A 109 2.46 9.27 16.53
CA GLU A 109 2.94 9.17 15.15
C GLU A 109 2.57 10.41 14.29
N ALA A 110 1.44 11.06 14.58
CA ALA A 110 1.03 12.30 13.92
C ALA A 110 1.97 13.49 14.19
N ASN A 111 2.74 13.45 15.28
CA ASN A 111 3.63 14.50 15.72
C ASN A 111 5.12 14.18 15.45
N LEU A 112 5.41 13.12 14.70
CA LEU A 112 6.79 12.78 14.33
C LEU A 112 7.42 13.91 13.53
N PRO A 113 8.64 14.34 13.89
CA PRO A 113 9.38 15.30 13.09
C PRO A 113 9.78 14.67 11.76
N TYR A 114 9.84 15.50 10.72
CA TYR A 114 10.24 15.06 9.38
C TYR A 114 11.68 14.52 9.32
N SER A 115 12.57 15.08 10.14
CA SER A 115 13.99 14.71 10.19
C SER A 115 14.36 14.00 11.49
N SER A 116 15.16 12.93 11.38
CA SER A 116 15.80 12.26 12.52
C SER A 116 16.71 13.19 13.32
N SER A 117 17.24 14.25 12.68
CA SER A 117 18.08 15.25 13.33
C SER A 117 17.37 16.01 14.44
N ALA A 118 16.03 16.12 14.40
CA ALA A 118 15.26 16.79 15.45
C ALA A 118 15.46 16.10 16.82
N PHE A 119 15.67 14.78 16.83
CA PHE A 119 15.90 14.03 18.05
C PHE A 119 17.29 14.26 18.66
N LYS A 120 18.25 14.85 17.92
CA LYS A 120 19.58 15.20 18.45
C LYS A 120 19.52 16.31 19.51
N ASN A 121 18.46 17.12 19.49
CA ASN A 121 18.23 18.19 20.45
C ASN A 121 17.51 17.72 21.72
N LEU A 122 17.11 16.45 21.79
CA LEU A 122 16.55 15.90 23.02
C LEU A 122 17.68 15.57 24.01
N PRO A 123 17.45 15.73 25.32
CA PRO A 123 18.41 15.29 26.32
C PRO A 123 18.75 13.79 26.17
N SER A 124 20.00 13.44 26.38
CA SER A 124 20.47 12.04 26.38
C SER A 124 19.88 11.26 27.58
N GLY A 125 19.81 9.93 27.47
CA GLY A 125 19.29 9.05 28.52
C GLY A 125 17.78 8.89 28.53
N LEU A 126 17.07 9.55 27.61
CA LEU A 126 15.62 9.55 27.53
C LEU A 126 15.11 8.37 26.68
N LYS A 127 14.06 7.72 27.20
CA LYS A 127 13.27 6.75 26.43
C LYS A 127 12.06 7.46 25.85
N VAL A 128 11.96 7.45 24.53
CA VAL A 128 10.79 8.00 23.83
C VAL A 128 9.92 6.85 23.37
N HIS A 129 8.71 6.76 23.91
CA HIS A 129 7.69 5.81 23.47
C HIS A 129 6.92 6.41 22.31
N ILE A 130 6.96 5.76 21.16
CA ILE A 130 6.21 6.20 19.99
C ILE A 130 4.93 5.39 19.90
N HIS A 131 3.80 6.08 19.95
CA HIS A 131 2.48 5.49 19.85
C HIS A 131 1.98 5.61 18.42
N SER A 132 1.77 4.46 17.80
CA SER A 132 1.32 4.36 16.42
C SER A 132 -0.19 4.50 16.31
N ARG A 133 -0.66 4.88 15.11
CA ARG A 133 -2.10 5.00 14.82
C ARG A 133 -2.86 3.68 15.01
N HIS A 134 -2.16 2.55 14.91
CA HIS A 134 -2.71 1.21 15.05
C HIS A 134 -2.58 0.65 16.49
N GLY A 135 -2.24 1.50 17.47
CA GLY A 135 -2.09 1.09 18.87
C GLY A 135 -0.79 0.33 19.17
N ASN A 136 0.13 0.25 18.21
CA ASN A 136 1.45 -0.34 18.45
C ASN A 136 2.34 0.66 19.22
N ARG A 137 3.07 0.15 20.21
CA ARG A 137 4.04 0.93 20.99
C ARG A 137 5.47 0.58 20.55
N PHE A 138 6.19 1.59 20.11
CA PHE A 138 7.61 1.50 19.78
C PHE A 138 8.43 2.24 20.83
N ILE A 139 9.70 1.87 20.99
CA ILE A 139 10.63 2.54 21.90
C ILE A 139 11.81 3.04 21.10
N LEU A 140 11.97 4.35 21.03
CA LEU A 140 13.14 4.98 20.44
C LEU A 140 14.20 5.18 21.53
N ASN A 141 15.34 4.52 21.34
CA ASN A 141 16.52 4.65 22.18
C ASN A 141 17.52 5.62 21.52
N LEU A 142 17.75 6.75 22.17
CA LEU A 142 18.64 7.82 21.70
C LEU A 142 20.09 7.65 22.15
N ASP A 143 20.36 6.78 23.13
CA ASP A 143 21.71 6.59 23.69
C ASP A 143 22.63 5.78 22.75
N SER A 144 22.04 5.05 21.81
CA SER A 144 22.78 4.35 20.78
C SER A 144 23.14 5.28 19.63
N THR A 145 24.36 5.15 19.10
CA THR A 145 24.79 5.79 17.85
C THR A 145 25.03 4.72 16.79
N PRO A 146 24.18 4.62 15.75
CA PRO A 146 23.00 5.44 15.50
C PRO A 146 21.80 5.09 16.40
N PRO A 147 20.78 5.97 16.52
CA PRO A 147 19.57 5.73 17.29
C PRO A 147 18.88 4.42 16.89
N LYS A 148 18.28 3.74 17.86
CA LYS A 148 17.63 2.44 17.65
C LYS A 148 16.14 2.53 17.94
N LEU A 149 15.33 1.96 17.06
CA LEU A 149 13.90 1.80 17.26
C LEU A 149 13.61 0.34 17.65
N SER A 150 13.08 0.12 18.84
CA SER A 150 12.71 -1.20 19.35
C SER A 150 11.20 -1.41 19.25
N TYR A 151 10.80 -2.62 18.84
CA TYR A 151 9.40 -3.07 18.84
C TYR A 151 9.34 -4.51 19.36
N LYS A 152 8.80 -4.73 20.56
CA LYS A 152 8.84 -6.03 21.23
C LYS A 152 10.28 -6.58 21.26
N ASN A 153 10.57 -7.66 20.54
CA ASN A 153 11.88 -8.31 20.52
C ASN A 153 12.69 -8.02 19.23
N ILE A 154 12.30 -7.03 18.43
CA ILE A 154 13.07 -6.56 17.27
C ILE A 154 13.69 -5.19 17.55
N GLU A 155 14.89 -4.95 17.02
CA GLU A 155 15.60 -3.68 17.05
C GLU A 155 15.95 -3.24 15.63
N PHE A 156 15.57 -2.03 15.26
CA PHE A 156 15.87 -1.44 13.98
C PHE A 156 16.90 -0.32 14.17
N LYS A 157 18.01 -0.38 13.42
CA LYS A 157 19.01 0.71 13.42
C LYS A 157 18.55 1.80 12.47
N LEU A 158 18.28 2.98 13.01
CA LEU A 158 17.93 4.14 12.19
C LEU A 158 19.19 4.61 11.47
N THR A 159 19.09 4.83 10.17
CA THR A 159 20.16 5.43 9.36
C THR A 159 19.67 6.79 8.89
N ASP A 160 20.60 7.72 8.64
CA ASP A 160 20.23 9.09 8.23
C ASP A 160 19.46 9.12 6.90
N ASP A 161 19.61 8.09 6.07
CA ASP A 161 18.99 7.96 4.76
C ASP A 161 17.49 7.58 4.79
N MET A 162 16.97 7.12 5.94
CA MET A 162 15.58 6.68 6.06
C MET A 162 14.84 7.44 7.18
N PRO A 163 13.76 8.19 6.87
CA PRO A 163 12.96 8.86 7.89
C PRO A 163 12.38 7.86 8.88
N LEU A 164 12.33 8.25 10.17
CA LEU A 164 11.71 7.44 11.22
C LEU A 164 10.25 7.08 10.91
N SER A 165 9.51 8.01 10.29
CA SER A 165 8.13 7.77 9.83
C SER A 165 8.04 6.63 8.81
N SER A 166 9.01 6.53 7.90
CA SER A 166 9.03 5.48 6.88
C SER A 166 9.35 4.11 7.50
N VAL A 167 10.26 4.06 8.48
CA VAL A 167 10.55 2.84 9.25
C VAL A 167 9.32 2.37 10.02
N LEU A 168 8.66 3.29 10.73
CA LEU A 168 7.44 2.99 11.49
C LEU A 168 6.33 2.50 10.56
N TRP A 169 6.14 3.16 9.41
CA TRP A 169 5.18 2.75 8.41
C TRP A 169 5.49 1.34 7.86
N GLN A 170 6.76 1.05 7.55
CA GLN A 170 7.18 -0.27 7.10
C GLN A 170 6.91 -1.36 8.13
N LEU A 171 7.23 -1.11 9.41
CA LEU A 171 7.04 -2.11 10.47
C LEU A 171 5.57 -2.37 10.79
N GLN A 172 4.69 -1.38 10.60
CA GLN A 172 3.27 -1.48 10.91
C GLN A 172 2.42 -2.08 9.79
N ARG A 173 2.92 -2.05 8.56
CA ARG A 173 2.20 -2.54 7.39
C ARG A 173 1.97 -4.06 7.47
N PRO A 174 0.83 -4.57 6.98
CA PRO A 174 0.61 -6.01 6.86
C PRO A 174 1.62 -6.64 5.89
N VAL A 175 2.11 -7.84 6.22
CA VAL A 175 3.07 -8.58 5.39
C VAL A 175 2.50 -8.89 3.99
N SER A 176 1.19 -9.10 3.91
CA SER A 176 0.50 -9.40 2.67
C SER A 176 -0.90 -8.84 2.67
N SER A 177 -1.30 -8.21 1.57
CA SER A 177 -2.68 -7.75 1.34
C SER A 177 -3.61 -8.89 0.89
N LYS A 178 -3.04 -10.01 0.43
CA LYS A 178 -3.73 -11.22 -0.04
C LYS A 178 -3.16 -12.48 0.61
N THR A 179 -3.71 -13.65 0.33
CA THR A 179 -3.09 -14.92 0.72
C THR A 179 -1.71 -15.05 0.06
N PRO A 180 -0.61 -15.19 0.82
CA PRO A 180 0.72 -15.30 0.23
C PRO A 180 0.93 -16.67 -0.43
N HIS A 181 1.76 -16.70 -1.47
CA HIS A 181 2.22 -17.91 -2.15
C HIS A 181 3.46 -18.46 -1.45
N PHE A 182 3.35 -19.65 -0.87
CA PHE A 182 4.48 -20.35 -0.26
C PHE A 182 5.15 -21.21 -1.32
N ILE A 183 6.34 -20.82 -1.77
CA ILE A 183 7.08 -21.56 -2.79
C ILE A 183 8.17 -22.43 -2.15
N GLN A 184 8.06 -23.73 -2.38
CA GLN A 184 9.09 -24.71 -2.07
C GLN A 184 9.89 -25.03 -3.33
N LEU A 185 11.21 -24.85 -3.26
CA LEU A 185 12.10 -25.21 -4.35
C LEU A 185 12.10 -26.74 -4.56
N SER A 186 11.85 -27.15 -5.80
CA SER A 186 11.90 -28.53 -6.25
C SER A 186 13.22 -28.85 -6.95
N LYS A 187 13.60 -30.13 -6.93
CA LYS A 187 14.72 -30.63 -7.76
C LYS A 187 14.28 -30.87 -9.20
N ASN A 188 12.97 -31.03 -9.43
CA ASN A 188 12.43 -31.25 -10.77
C ASN A 188 12.37 -29.93 -11.52
N LYS A 189 12.98 -29.90 -12.72
CA LYS A 189 13.04 -28.70 -13.56
C LYS A 189 11.69 -28.30 -14.17
N SER A 190 10.75 -29.24 -14.31
CA SER A 190 9.45 -29.01 -14.96
C SER A 190 8.34 -28.57 -14.00
N ASP A 191 8.62 -28.48 -12.70
CA ASP A 191 7.60 -28.07 -11.72
C ASP A 191 7.32 -26.57 -11.91
N THR A 192 6.08 -26.24 -12.29
CA THR A 192 5.57 -24.87 -12.46
C THR A 192 4.58 -24.53 -11.34
N LEU A 193 4.31 -23.24 -11.15
CA LEU A 193 3.25 -22.78 -10.24
C LEU A 193 1.92 -23.44 -10.59
N SER A 194 1.22 -23.94 -9.57
CA SER A 194 -0.17 -24.35 -9.71
C SER A 194 -1.05 -23.11 -9.78
N PRO A 195 -2.13 -23.10 -10.58
CA PRO A 195 -3.10 -22.02 -10.52
C PRO A 195 -3.72 -21.94 -9.11
N PRO A 196 -3.98 -20.72 -8.59
CA PRO A 196 -4.55 -20.57 -7.27
C PRO A 196 -5.94 -21.21 -7.20
N VAL A 197 -6.13 -22.13 -6.24
CA VAL A 197 -7.44 -22.73 -5.98
C VAL A 197 -8.15 -21.92 -4.91
N TYR A 198 -9.06 -21.04 -5.34
CA TYR A 198 -9.86 -20.19 -4.44
C TYR A 198 -10.65 -21.02 -3.42
N GLY A 199 -10.58 -20.63 -2.15
CA GLY A 199 -11.30 -21.30 -1.04
C GLY A 199 -10.65 -22.59 -0.52
N SER A 200 -9.51 -22.99 -1.07
CA SER A 200 -8.75 -24.15 -0.56
C SER A 200 -7.75 -23.75 0.54
N ARG A 201 -7.21 -24.76 1.23
CA ARG A 201 -6.13 -24.57 2.23
C ARG A 201 -4.93 -23.93 1.53
N ILE A 202 -4.26 -23.00 2.23
CA ILE A 202 -2.99 -22.39 1.81
C ILE A 202 -2.01 -23.51 1.45
N SER A 203 -1.77 -23.70 0.15
CA SER A 203 -0.87 -24.71 -0.38
C SER A 203 0.57 -24.20 -0.40
N VAL A 204 1.50 -25.15 -0.34
CA VAL A 204 2.91 -24.90 -0.60
C VAL A 204 3.17 -25.37 -2.04
N ASP A 205 3.37 -24.43 -2.93
CA ASP A 205 3.61 -24.67 -4.35
C ASP A 205 5.04 -25.14 -4.56
N LYS A 206 5.22 -26.13 -5.45
CA LYS A 206 6.57 -26.63 -5.80
C LYS A 206 6.98 -26.01 -7.12
N VAL A 207 8.15 -25.38 -7.14
CA VAL A 207 8.67 -24.73 -8.34
C VAL A 207 10.13 -25.15 -8.55
N GLY A 208 10.48 -25.54 -9.77
CA GLY A 208 11.87 -25.78 -10.14
C GLY A 208 12.67 -24.48 -10.13
N ILE A 209 13.91 -24.50 -9.62
CA ILE A 209 14.74 -23.29 -9.51
C ILE A 209 14.97 -22.56 -10.85
N ASP A 210 15.03 -23.31 -11.95
CA ASP A 210 15.21 -22.77 -13.31
C ASP A 210 13.96 -21.97 -13.78
N ASN A 211 12.76 -22.34 -13.32
CA ASN A 211 11.50 -21.66 -13.67
C ASN A 211 11.09 -20.61 -12.62
N LEU A 212 11.92 -20.38 -11.61
CA LEU A 212 11.54 -19.55 -10.46
C LEU A 212 11.32 -18.08 -10.85
N LEU A 213 12.15 -17.56 -11.75
CA LEU A 213 12.04 -16.19 -12.25
C LEU A 213 10.75 -15.99 -13.06
N ASP A 214 10.46 -16.91 -13.97
CA ASP A 214 9.23 -16.89 -14.77
C ASP A 214 7.99 -17.03 -13.89
N SER A 215 8.10 -17.85 -12.86
CA SER A 215 7.05 -18.03 -11.86
C SER A 215 6.79 -16.72 -11.10
N ILE A 216 7.83 -16.05 -10.58
CA ILE A 216 7.69 -14.75 -9.92
C ILE A 216 7.12 -13.69 -10.88
N ASN A 217 7.53 -13.72 -12.15
CA ASN A 217 7.03 -12.79 -13.17
C ASN A 217 5.51 -12.84 -13.37
N SER A 218 4.89 -13.98 -13.06
CA SER A 218 3.44 -14.18 -13.18
C SER A 218 2.64 -13.71 -11.94
N LEU A 219 3.28 -13.55 -10.78
CA LEU A 219 2.63 -13.29 -9.48
C LEU A 219 2.54 -11.80 -9.14
N ARG A 220 2.03 -11.00 -10.08
CA ARG A 220 1.98 -9.53 -9.95
C ARG A 220 1.10 -9.07 -8.77
N LEU A 221 1.62 -8.17 -7.94
CA LEU A 221 0.95 -7.66 -6.72
C LEU A 221 0.60 -8.72 -5.69
N GLU A 222 1.38 -9.79 -5.65
CA GLU A 222 1.24 -10.85 -4.66
C GLU A 222 2.47 -10.92 -3.76
N THR A 223 2.29 -11.54 -2.59
CA THR A 223 3.39 -11.81 -1.67
C THR A 223 3.85 -13.24 -1.85
N VAL A 224 5.14 -13.41 -2.13
CA VAL A 224 5.78 -14.70 -2.35
C VAL A 224 6.73 -14.99 -1.20
N VAL A 225 6.55 -16.13 -0.54
CA VAL A 225 7.40 -16.61 0.54
C VAL A 225 8.21 -17.80 0.03
N ILE A 226 9.52 -17.61 -0.12
CA ILE A 226 10.45 -18.65 -0.55
C ILE A 226 11.33 -19.04 0.63
N SER A 227 11.47 -20.34 0.86
CA SER A 227 12.40 -20.87 1.84
C SER A 227 13.44 -21.74 1.17
N GLY A 228 14.72 -21.53 1.51
CA GLY A 228 15.83 -22.29 0.96
C GLY A 228 17.15 -21.96 1.65
N LYS A 229 18.20 -22.66 1.27
CA LYS A 229 19.54 -22.39 1.80
C LYS A 229 20.09 -21.16 1.08
N ILE A 230 20.44 -20.11 1.83
CA ILE A 230 20.98 -18.87 1.27
C ILE A 230 22.45 -18.75 1.70
N GLU A 231 23.36 -18.78 0.73
CA GLU A 231 24.81 -18.66 0.97
C GLU A 231 25.41 -17.68 -0.02
N ASN A 232 26.21 -16.73 0.48
CA ASN A 232 26.93 -15.74 -0.35
C ASN A 232 26.03 -14.99 -1.36
N GLY A 233 24.78 -14.69 -0.98
CA GLY A 233 23.81 -14.02 -1.85
C GLY A 233 23.19 -14.92 -2.93
N PHE A 234 23.39 -16.23 -2.86
CA PHE A 234 22.74 -17.21 -3.71
C PHE A 234 21.71 -18.03 -2.94
N LEU A 235 20.56 -18.27 -3.55
CA LEU A 235 19.60 -19.25 -3.11
C LEU A 235 19.95 -20.60 -3.75
N LEU A 236 20.21 -21.60 -2.92
CA LEU A 236 20.71 -22.92 -3.33
C LEU A 236 19.62 -23.99 -3.25
N GLN A 237 19.58 -24.84 -4.28
CA GLN A 237 18.76 -26.05 -4.32
C GLN A 237 19.54 -27.17 -5.01
N GLY A 238 20.13 -28.08 -4.22
CA GLY A 238 21.02 -29.11 -4.76
C GLY A 238 22.25 -28.48 -5.40
N ASN A 239 22.50 -28.76 -6.68
CA ASN A 239 23.64 -28.21 -7.43
C ASN A 239 23.31 -26.90 -8.15
N ASN A 240 22.03 -26.51 -8.17
CA ASN A 240 21.59 -25.30 -8.83
C ASN A 240 21.57 -24.13 -7.85
N LYS A 241 21.89 -22.95 -8.37
CA LYS A 241 21.94 -21.70 -7.60
C LYS A 241 21.31 -20.58 -8.41
N ILE A 242 20.64 -19.66 -7.73
CA ILE A 242 20.09 -18.44 -8.31
C ILE A 242 20.52 -17.24 -7.48
N LEU A 243 20.82 -16.12 -8.13
CA LEU A 243 21.27 -14.93 -7.45
C LEU A 243 20.08 -14.26 -6.75
N VAL A 244 20.20 -13.99 -5.44
CA VAL A 244 19.14 -13.31 -4.67
C VAL A 244 18.85 -11.92 -5.23
N ALA A 245 19.86 -11.21 -5.73
CA ALA A 245 19.67 -9.90 -6.36
C ALA A 245 18.83 -9.99 -7.64
N GLU A 246 18.93 -11.08 -8.41
CA GLU A 246 18.12 -11.29 -9.61
C GLU A 246 16.66 -11.60 -9.25
N LEU A 247 16.44 -12.38 -8.19
CA LEU A 247 15.12 -12.59 -7.61
C LEU A 247 14.49 -11.28 -7.12
N GLN A 248 15.26 -10.47 -6.40
CA GLN A 248 14.80 -9.17 -5.90
C GLN A 248 14.45 -8.23 -7.05
N LYS A 249 15.30 -8.15 -8.07
CA LYS A 249 15.05 -7.34 -9.26
C LYS A 249 13.79 -7.79 -10.00
N THR A 250 13.64 -9.09 -10.22
CA THR A 250 12.47 -9.65 -10.92
C THR A 250 11.18 -9.39 -10.13
N ALA A 251 11.25 -9.50 -8.80
CA ALA A 251 10.14 -9.17 -7.93
C ALA A 251 9.81 -7.68 -7.96
N SER A 252 10.80 -6.77 -7.89
CA SER A 252 10.57 -5.33 -7.97
C SER A 252 9.97 -4.90 -9.31
N ASP A 253 10.47 -5.45 -10.42
CA ASP A 253 10.01 -5.11 -11.79
C ASP A 253 8.54 -5.51 -12.02
N ARG A 254 8.02 -6.43 -11.21
CA ARG A 254 6.68 -7.02 -11.35
C ARG A 254 5.74 -6.70 -10.20
N ASP A 255 6.12 -5.75 -9.36
CA ASP A 255 5.38 -5.36 -8.18
C ASP A 255 5.08 -6.52 -7.20
N VAL A 256 6.01 -7.47 -7.07
CA VAL A 256 5.90 -8.65 -6.18
C VAL A 256 6.57 -8.37 -4.85
N SER A 257 5.87 -8.63 -3.75
CA SER A 257 6.47 -8.60 -2.41
C SER A 257 7.17 -9.92 -2.15
N LEU A 258 8.49 -9.91 -1.93
CA LEU A 258 9.28 -11.13 -1.84
C LEU A 258 9.82 -11.32 -0.42
N VAL A 259 9.50 -12.47 0.19
CA VAL A 259 10.04 -12.89 1.48
C VAL A 259 10.92 -14.11 1.28
N LEU A 260 12.21 -13.97 1.59
CA LEU A 260 13.21 -15.03 1.53
C LEU A 260 13.58 -15.46 2.94
N LEU A 261 13.46 -16.76 3.20
CA LEU A 261 13.77 -17.39 4.48
C LEU A 261 14.96 -18.33 4.30
N GLY A 262 16.11 -17.92 4.82
CA GLY A 262 17.35 -18.70 4.81
C GLY A 262 17.31 -19.80 5.85
N THR A 263 17.33 -21.06 5.43
CA THR A 263 17.28 -22.23 6.32
C THR A 263 17.87 -23.48 5.66
N ASP A 264 18.38 -24.40 6.47
CA ASP A 264 18.78 -25.74 6.01
C ASP A 264 17.58 -26.70 5.85
N ASN A 265 16.43 -26.38 6.44
CA ASN A 265 15.23 -27.24 6.44
C ASN A 265 14.00 -26.52 5.85
N PRO A 266 14.02 -26.15 4.55
CA PRO A 266 13.00 -25.28 3.95
C PRO A 266 11.60 -25.87 3.98
N LYS A 267 11.46 -27.19 3.78
CA LYS A 267 10.15 -27.86 3.80
C LYS A 267 9.44 -27.74 5.16
N LYS A 268 10.20 -27.83 6.26
CA LYS A 268 9.65 -27.77 7.61
C LYS A 268 9.19 -26.36 7.93
N VAL A 269 10.01 -25.35 7.60
CA VAL A 269 9.70 -23.92 7.79
C VAL A 269 8.45 -23.52 7.02
N LEU A 270 8.35 -23.88 5.74
CA LEU A 270 7.18 -23.53 4.92
C LEU A 270 5.90 -24.20 5.43
N LYS A 271 5.96 -25.47 5.83
CA LYS A 271 4.81 -26.20 6.39
C LYS A 271 4.30 -25.58 7.68
N GLU A 272 5.21 -25.17 8.57
CA GLU A 272 4.86 -24.53 9.83
C GLU A 272 4.28 -23.12 9.61
N LEU A 273 4.91 -22.33 8.73
CA LEU A 273 4.42 -21.00 8.39
C LEU A 273 3.06 -21.03 7.70
N SER A 274 2.86 -21.89 6.70
CA SER A 274 1.58 -22.01 6.00
C SER A 274 0.47 -22.51 6.93
N SER A 275 0.77 -23.46 7.82
CA SER A 275 -0.19 -23.93 8.84
C SER A 275 -0.55 -22.82 9.83
N ASN A 276 0.42 -22.04 10.31
CA ASN A 276 0.17 -20.91 11.20
C ASN A 276 -0.63 -19.80 10.51
N TRP A 277 -0.35 -19.54 9.23
CA TRP A 277 -1.10 -18.60 8.40
C TRP A 277 -2.54 -19.06 8.23
N GLN A 278 -2.76 -20.34 7.95
CA GLN A 278 -4.11 -20.92 7.82
C GLN A 278 -4.88 -20.82 9.13
N LYS A 279 -4.25 -21.14 10.27
CA LYS A 279 -4.88 -21.02 11.59
C LYS A 279 -5.30 -19.59 11.89
N ALA A 280 -4.43 -18.62 11.61
CA ALA A 280 -4.74 -17.20 11.79
C ALA A 280 -5.92 -16.79 10.90
N SER A 281 -5.87 -17.12 9.60
CA SER A 281 -6.95 -16.85 8.65
C SER A 281 -8.28 -17.46 9.08
N ASN A 282 -8.28 -18.69 9.61
CA ASN A 282 -9.50 -19.37 10.07
C ASN A 282 -10.08 -18.74 11.35
N SER A 283 -9.23 -18.18 12.20
CA SER A 283 -9.65 -17.54 13.46
C SER A 283 -10.23 -16.14 13.26
N GLY A 284 -10.26 -15.62 12.03
CA GLY A 284 -10.65 -14.24 11.75
C GLY A 284 -9.60 -13.20 12.20
N ALA A 285 -8.52 -13.64 12.85
CA ALA A 285 -7.34 -12.83 13.06
C ALA A 285 -6.72 -12.52 11.69
N THR A 286 -6.44 -11.24 11.44
CA THR A 286 -5.64 -10.83 10.30
C THR A 286 -4.31 -11.58 10.37
N SER A 287 -4.03 -12.40 9.37
CA SER A 287 -2.83 -13.21 9.35
C SER A 287 -1.60 -12.30 9.39
N PHE A 288 -0.83 -12.36 10.48
CA PHE A 288 0.37 -11.54 10.74
C PHE A 288 0.08 -10.04 10.62
N ASP A 289 -0.49 -9.46 11.70
CA ASP A 289 -1.00 -8.08 11.76
C ASP A 289 -0.03 -7.03 11.19
N SER A 290 1.28 -7.22 11.37
CA SER A 290 2.30 -6.30 10.85
C SER A 290 3.60 -7.01 10.45
N ILE A 291 4.43 -6.36 9.63
CA ILE A 291 5.80 -6.79 9.31
C ILE A 291 6.63 -6.93 10.59
N GLY A 292 6.47 -6.00 11.55
CA GLY A 292 7.11 -6.09 12.85
C GLY A 292 6.72 -7.36 13.61
N ASP A 293 5.43 -7.75 13.58
CA ASP A 293 4.95 -8.99 14.20
C ASP A 293 5.45 -10.24 13.48
N PHE A 294 5.63 -10.17 12.16
CA PHE A 294 6.25 -11.25 11.39
C PHE A 294 7.68 -11.50 11.85
N TYR A 295 8.53 -10.46 11.92
CA TYR A 295 9.90 -10.60 12.42
C TYR A 295 9.96 -11.06 13.88
N ASN A 296 9.05 -10.57 14.74
CA ASN A 296 8.99 -10.97 16.15
C ASN A 296 8.77 -12.47 16.36
N ARG A 297 8.15 -13.19 15.41
CA ARG A 297 7.98 -14.65 15.50
C ARG A 297 9.27 -15.43 15.32
N PHE A 298 10.25 -14.82 14.67
CA PHE A 298 11.60 -15.35 14.53
C PHE A 298 12.52 -14.84 15.63
N SER A 299 12.00 -14.06 16.58
CA SER A 299 12.71 -13.74 17.81
C SER A 299 12.30 -14.70 18.94
N PRO A 300 13.24 -15.16 19.78
CA PRO A 300 12.89 -15.87 21.00
C PRO A 300 12.03 -14.97 21.90
N LYS A 301 11.01 -15.54 22.58
CA LYS A 301 10.10 -14.78 23.45
C LYS A 301 10.83 -14.08 24.62
N ASN A 302 11.94 -14.65 25.09
CA ASN A 302 12.74 -14.15 26.21
C ASN A 302 14.19 -13.86 25.79
N ALA A 303 14.39 -13.38 24.56
CA ALA A 303 15.73 -13.09 24.07
C ALA A 303 16.35 -11.93 24.85
N THR A 304 17.55 -12.13 25.40
CA THR A 304 18.36 -11.04 25.97
C THR A 304 18.91 -10.10 24.91
N THR A 305 18.98 -10.57 23.65
CA THR A 305 19.44 -9.81 22.49
C THR A 305 18.31 -9.76 21.46
N PRO A 306 17.73 -8.59 21.19
CA PRO A 306 16.67 -8.46 20.18
C PRO A 306 17.20 -8.72 18.77
N LEU A 307 16.30 -9.13 17.88
CA LEU A 307 16.60 -9.38 16.48
C LEU A 307 16.92 -8.04 15.79
N GLN A 308 18.15 -7.87 15.33
CA GLN A 308 18.55 -6.67 14.60
C GLN A 308 18.02 -6.70 13.17
N LEU A 309 17.31 -5.64 12.81
CA LEU A 309 16.81 -5.36 11.47
C LEU A 309 17.63 -4.23 10.86
N SER A 310 17.89 -4.36 9.57
CA SER A 310 18.53 -3.36 8.75
C SER A 310 17.75 -3.20 7.45
N THR A 311 17.85 -2.01 6.87
CA THR A 311 17.15 -1.67 5.63
C THR A 311 18.17 -1.33 4.55
N LYS A 312 17.82 -1.62 3.31
CA LYS A 312 18.60 -1.24 2.14
C LYS A 312 17.64 -0.87 1.02
N ASN A 313 17.92 0.23 0.32
CA ASN A 313 17.17 0.59 -0.89
C ASN A 313 17.44 -0.45 -1.99
N ALA A 314 16.39 -0.92 -2.63
CA ALA A 314 16.44 -1.95 -3.66
C ALA A 314 15.80 -1.43 -4.96
N GLY A 315 16.45 -0.43 -5.55
CA GLY A 315 15.89 0.33 -6.67
C GLY A 315 15.22 1.62 -6.20
N GLU A 316 14.44 2.24 -7.09
CA GLU A 316 13.82 3.55 -6.85
C GLU A 316 12.59 3.48 -5.92
N HIS A 317 11.85 2.36 -5.96
CA HIS A 317 10.52 2.24 -5.37
C HIS A 317 10.39 1.12 -4.33
N TYR A 318 11.51 0.50 -3.96
CA TYR A 318 11.54 -0.70 -3.13
C TYR A 318 12.59 -0.61 -2.04
N SER A 319 12.26 -1.25 -0.93
CA SER A 319 13.14 -1.40 0.22
C SER A 319 13.27 -2.87 0.59
N VAL A 320 14.46 -3.25 1.02
CA VAL A 320 14.77 -4.58 1.54
C VAL A 320 15.00 -4.45 3.03
N LEU A 321 14.11 -5.05 3.81
CA LEU A 321 14.31 -5.31 5.22
C LEU A 321 15.01 -6.65 5.36
N TYR A 322 16.10 -6.68 6.13
CA TYR A 322 16.86 -7.91 6.31
C TYR A 322 17.38 -8.08 7.73
N SER A 323 17.57 -9.35 8.10
CA SER A 323 18.22 -9.77 9.33
C SER A 323 19.23 -10.87 9.01
N GLU A 324 20.52 -10.61 9.26
CA GLU A 324 21.65 -11.48 8.89
C GLU A 324 21.95 -12.57 9.92
N LYS A 325 21.47 -12.45 11.15
CA LYS A 325 21.89 -13.34 12.24
C LYS A 325 20.80 -13.56 13.28
N ILE A 326 19.90 -14.50 12.98
CA ILE A 326 19.12 -15.15 14.04
C ILE A 326 20.08 -16.12 14.73
N ILE A 327 20.21 -16.03 16.06
CA ILE A 327 21.19 -16.80 16.84
C ILE A 327 20.86 -18.30 16.74
N SER A 328 21.35 -18.96 15.70
CA SER A 328 21.44 -20.41 15.62
C SER A 328 22.78 -20.79 16.22
N LYS A 329 22.85 -20.85 17.57
CA LYS A 329 23.94 -21.60 18.18
C LYS A 329 23.80 -23.03 17.66
N LYS A 330 24.88 -23.52 17.06
CA LYS A 330 25.12 -24.85 16.50
C LYS A 330 25.04 -25.97 17.57
N THR A 331 24.04 -25.89 18.44
CA THR A 331 23.80 -26.74 19.62
C THR A 331 22.40 -27.35 19.55
N VAL A 332 21.90 -27.60 18.35
CA VAL A 332 21.00 -28.75 18.14
C VAL A 332 21.79 -29.75 17.31
N ALA A 333 22.85 -30.25 17.95
CA ALA A 333 23.60 -31.37 17.46
C ALA A 333 22.68 -32.60 17.46
N ASN A 334 22.54 -33.22 16.29
CA ASN A 334 22.37 -34.66 16.08
C ASN A 334 21.27 -35.44 16.82
N ASN A 335 20.33 -34.81 17.52
CA ASN A 335 19.17 -35.54 17.99
C ASN A 335 18.16 -35.64 16.85
N THR A 336 17.97 -36.88 16.40
CA THR A 336 16.88 -37.38 15.56
C THR A 336 15.53 -36.85 16.06
N ILE A 337 15.10 -35.69 15.56
CA ILE A 337 13.74 -35.18 15.78
C ILE A 337 12.85 -35.75 14.67
N ASP A 338 12.57 -37.05 14.78
CA ASP A 338 11.54 -37.77 14.02
C ASP A 338 10.18 -37.77 14.74
N SER A 339 10.03 -36.93 15.77
CA SER A 339 8.79 -36.84 16.56
C SER A 339 8.13 -35.49 16.33
N GLY A 340 6.80 -35.49 16.16
CA GLY A 340 5.95 -34.36 15.76
C GLY A 340 5.89 -33.12 16.68
N LEU A 341 6.98 -32.76 17.37
CA LEU A 341 7.13 -31.48 18.04
C LEU A 341 7.41 -30.38 17.00
N SER A 342 6.53 -29.37 16.98
CA SER A 342 6.76 -28.11 16.27
C SER A 342 7.96 -27.40 16.92
N LEU A 343 9.08 -27.34 16.21
CA LEU A 343 10.24 -26.56 16.63
C LEU A 343 9.93 -25.08 16.36
N PRO A 344 10.22 -24.16 17.30
CA PRO A 344 10.06 -22.74 17.06
C PRO A 344 10.84 -22.27 15.81
N LEU A 345 10.19 -21.46 14.96
CA LEU A 345 10.78 -20.95 13.71
C LEU A 345 12.14 -20.25 13.88
N HIS A 346 12.35 -19.56 15.01
CA HIS A 346 13.61 -18.88 15.32
C HIS A 346 14.83 -19.81 15.47
N LEU A 347 14.62 -21.11 15.65
CA LEU A 347 15.72 -22.08 15.72
C LEU A 347 16.12 -22.64 14.35
N ILE A 348 15.24 -22.54 13.35
CA ILE A 348 15.40 -23.19 12.05
C ILE A 348 15.78 -22.18 10.97
N VAL A 349 15.36 -20.92 11.12
CA VAL A 349 15.63 -19.84 10.16
C VAL A 349 16.85 -19.05 10.60
N HIS A 350 17.82 -18.90 9.70
CA HIS A 350 19.10 -18.23 9.93
C HIS A 350 19.08 -16.77 9.49
N SER A 351 18.42 -16.50 8.36
CA SER A 351 18.30 -15.16 7.77
C SER A 351 16.90 -14.93 7.24
N ILE A 352 16.45 -13.68 7.29
CA ILE A 352 15.17 -13.26 6.73
C ILE A 352 15.45 -12.03 5.89
N THR A 353 14.97 -12.04 4.66
CA THR A 353 15.07 -10.91 3.75
C THR A 353 13.70 -10.67 3.14
N MET A 354 13.23 -9.45 3.20
CA MET A 354 11.88 -9.08 2.84
C MET A 354 11.95 -7.84 1.96
N LEU A 355 11.61 -8.01 0.69
CA LEU A 355 11.51 -6.95 -0.31
C LEU A 355 10.06 -6.48 -0.35
N HIS A 356 9.86 -5.20 -0.12
CA HIS A 356 8.54 -4.56 -0.20
C HIS A 356 8.64 -3.21 -0.91
N PRO A 357 7.52 -2.75 -1.51
CA PRO A 357 7.42 -1.40 -2.01
C PRO A 357 7.67 -0.41 -0.87
N ASP A 358 8.27 0.73 -1.20
CA ASP A 358 8.37 1.84 -0.27
C ASP A 358 7.00 2.48 0.03
N GLN A 359 7.01 3.52 0.86
CA GLN A 359 5.78 4.17 1.31
C GLN A 359 4.97 4.80 0.17
N ASP A 360 5.64 5.49 -0.74
CA ASP A 360 4.97 6.25 -1.80
C ASP A 360 4.53 5.35 -2.94
N HIS A 361 5.38 4.40 -3.35
CA HIS A 361 5.03 3.38 -4.33
C HIS A 361 3.89 2.52 -3.82
N SER A 362 3.88 2.11 -2.55
CA SER A 362 2.76 1.31 -2.09
C SER A 362 1.44 2.07 -2.02
N ARG A 363 1.45 3.36 -1.69
CA ARG A 363 0.24 4.20 -1.79
C ARG A 363 -0.24 4.25 -3.24
N GLU A 364 0.67 4.37 -4.19
CA GLU A 364 0.36 4.33 -5.62
C GLU A 364 -0.28 2.99 -6.00
N LEU A 365 0.29 1.86 -5.56
CA LEU A 365 -0.23 0.51 -5.82
C LEU A 365 -1.63 0.30 -5.25
N GLU A 366 -1.90 0.80 -4.05
CA GLU A 366 -3.22 0.72 -3.39
C GLU A 366 -4.30 1.53 -4.12
N LEU A 367 -3.90 2.62 -4.81
CA LEU A 367 -4.80 3.45 -5.60
C LEU A 367 -5.07 2.89 -7.00
N ARG A 368 -4.34 1.87 -7.46
CA ARG A 368 -4.56 1.25 -8.77
C ARG A 368 -5.86 0.43 -8.77
N ILE A 369 -6.80 0.80 -9.63
CA ILE A 369 -7.96 -0.03 -9.99
C ILE A 369 -7.50 -1.18 -10.89
N HIS A 370 -6.71 -0.86 -11.92
CA HIS A 370 -6.09 -1.86 -12.79
C HIS A 370 -4.60 -2.03 -12.43
N PRO A 371 -4.13 -3.23 -12.11
CA PRO A 371 -2.78 -3.44 -11.58
C PRO A 371 -1.67 -3.00 -12.54
N ALA A 372 -1.93 -3.07 -13.86
CA ALA A 372 -0.96 -2.75 -14.90
C ALA A 372 -0.85 -1.28 -15.31
N VAL A 373 -1.76 -0.43 -14.84
CA VAL A 373 -1.78 0.98 -15.24
C VAL A 373 -1.46 1.83 -14.01
N PRO A 374 -0.52 2.78 -14.06
CA PRO A 374 -0.28 3.71 -12.96
C PRO A 374 -1.55 4.44 -12.51
N SER A 375 -1.72 4.64 -11.21
CA SER A 375 -2.93 5.22 -10.62
C SER A 375 -3.25 6.62 -11.17
N TRP A 376 -2.23 7.45 -11.41
CA TRP A 376 -2.39 8.80 -11.96
C TRP A 376 -3.00 8.80 -13.37
N ILE A 377 -2.64 7.83 -14.23
CA ILE A 377 -3.21 7.68 -15.57
C ILE A 377 -4.69 7.29 -15.45
N GLN A 378 -5.01 6.36 -14.55
CA GLN A 378 -6.39 5.95 -14.30
C GLN A 378 -7.24 7.12 -13.81
N LEU A 379 -6.70 7.93 -12.90
CA LEU A 379 -7.36 9.13 -12.39
C LEU A 379 -7.62 10.13 -13.53
N ILE A 380 -6.65 10.38 -14.40
CA ILE A 380 -6.83 11.25 -15.58
C ILE A 380 -7.94 10.70 -16.49
N ILE A 381 -7.96 9.38 -16.75
CA ILE A 381 -9.01 8.74 -17.57
C ILE A 381 -10.38 8.93 -16.92
N ILE A 382 -10.51 8.66 -15.62
CA ILE A 382 -11.79 8.83 -14.90
C ILE A 382 -12.24 10.29 -14.94
N MET A 383 -11.34 11.23 -14.65
CA MET A 383 -11.63 12.66 -14.71
C MET A 383 -12.01 13.11 -16.12
N SER A 384 -11.36 12.58 -17.15
CA SER A 384 -11.67 12.85 -18.55
C SER A 384 -13.07 12.35 -18.93
N ILE A 385 -13.44 11.12 -18.51
CA ILE A 385 -14.78 10.58 -18.70
C ILE A 385 -15.82 11.45 -17.96
N MET A 386 -15.59 11.76 -16.67
CA MET A 386 -16.51 12.59 -15.89
C MET A 386 -16.69 13.98 -16.51
N ALA A 387 -15.60 14.65 -16.88
CA ALA A 387 -15.63 15.94 -17.57
C ALA A 387 -16.37 15.84 -18.92
N GLY A 388 -16.11 14.79 -19.68
CA GLY A 388 -16.76 14.54 -20.96
C GLY A 388 -18.26 14.27 -20.83
N VAL A 389 -18.70 13.62 -19.75
CA VAL A 389 -20.12 13.38 -19.44
C VAL A 389 -20.80 14.67 -18.95
N LEU A 390 -20.16 15.44 -18.07
CA LEU A 390 -20.67 16.76 -17.66
C LEU A 390 -20.84 17.71 -18.86
N ALA A 391 -19.93 17.62 -19.84
CA ALA A 391 -19.98 18.35 -21.09
C ALA A 391 -20.58 17.53 -22.25
N ALA A 392 -21.41 16.50 -22.00
CA ALA A 392 -21.81 15.49 -23.00
C ALA A 392 -22.31 16.08 -24.33
N ARG A 393 -23.10 17.16 -24.28
CA ARG A 393 -23.60 17.83 -25.50
C ARG A 393 -22.46 18.41 -26.35
N THR A 394 -21.47 19.02 -25.71
CA THR A 394 -20.28 19.58 -26.36
C THR A 394 -19.35 18.47 -26.83
N SER A 395 -19.12 17.46 -25.99
CA SER A 395 -18.33 16.27 -26.32
C SER A 395 -18.86 15.59 -27.57
N TRP A 396 -20.18 15.36 -27.63
CA TRP A 396 -20.85 14.76 -28.78
C TRP A 396 -20.79 15.64 -30.04
N PHE A 397 -20.92 16.96 -29.87
CA PHE A 397 -20.78 17.91 -30.98
C PHE A 397 -19.37 17.89 -31.58
N LEU A 398 -18.33 17.92 -30.73
CA LEU A 398 -16.93 17.84 -31.17
C LEU A 398 -16.63 16.50 -31.81
N TYR A 399 -17.11 15.40 -31.23
CA TYR A 399 -16.98 14.08 -31.82
C TYR A 399 -17.65 13.99 -33.20
N LYS A 400 -18.87 14.52 -33.35
CA LYS A 400 -19.56 14.58 -34.65
C LYS A 400 -18.81 15.40 -35.69
N LYS A 401 -17.99 16.38 -35.27
CA LYS A 401 -17.15 17.17 -36.17
C LYS A 401 -15.96 16.37 -36.69
N LEU A 402 -15.37 15.51 -35.85
CA LEU A 402 -14.30 14.59 -36.25
C LEU A 402 -14.85 13.43 -37.09
N TRP A 403 -16.01 12.92 -36.71
CA TRP A 403 -16.70 11.80 -37.36
C TRP A 403 -18.14 12.23 -37.67
N PRO A 404 -18.45 12.64 -38.92
CA PRO A 404 -19.80 13.05 -39.35
C PRO A 404 -20.76 11.85 -39.39
N SER A 405 -21.97 11.98 -38.83
CA SER A 405 -22.95 10.88 -38.78
C SER A 405 -23.29 10.32 -40.17
N PRO A 406 -23.51 8.99 -40.30
CA PRO A 406 -23.83 8.43 -41.61
C PRO A 406 -25.20 8.97 -42.06
N SER A 407 -25.32 9.35 -43.33
CA SER A 407 -26.59 9.75 -43.94
C SER A 407 -27.49 8.53 -44.10
N ARG A 408 -28.77 8.67 -43.74
CA ARG A 408 -29.78 7.61 -43.88
C ARG A 408 -29.94 7.16 -45.34
N GLU A 409 -29.77 8.08 -46.28
CA GLU A 409 -29.91 7.86 -47.73
C GLU A 409 -28.87 6.89 -48.28
N THR A 410 -27.71 6.77 -47.64
CA THR A 410 -26.60 5.94 -48.10
C THR A 410 -26.67 4.51 -47.57
N SER A 411 -27.55 4.24 -46.62
CA SER A 411 -27.71 2.92 -46.00
C SER A 411 -28.89 2.19 -46.61
N HIS A 412 -28.64 1.11 -47.37
CA HIS A 412 -29.71 0.35 -48.02
C HIS A 412 -30.67 -0.32 -47.02
N ASN A 413 -30.14 -0.74 -45.86
CA ASN A 413 -30.89 -1.44 -44.82
C ASN A 413 -30.89 -0.66 -43.49
N LEU A 414 -32.04 -0.62 -42.82
CA LEU A 414 -32.19 -0.01 -41.49
C LEU A 414 -31.26 -0.66 -40.45
N PHE A 415 -31.10 -1.98 -40.54
CA PHE A 415 -30.22 -2.72 -39.63
C PHE A 415 -28.77 -2.24 -39.70
N SER A 416 -28.21 -2.09 -40.92
CA SER A 416 -26.86 -1.59 -41.12
C SER A 416 -26.68 -0.16 -40.58
N PHE A 417 -27.70 0.70 -40.76
CA PHE A 417 -27.68 2.05 -40.21
C PHE A 417 -27.60 2.05 -38.68
N TYR A 418 -28.46 1.27 -38.00
CA TYR A 418 -28.44 1.18 -36.53
C TYR A 418 -27.17 0.53 -36.00
N PHE A 419 -26.64 -0.49 -36.69
CA PHE A 419 -25.37 -1.11 -36.31
C PHE A 419 -24.21 -0.11 -36.37
N ILE A 420 -24.07 0.64 -37.47
CA ILE A 420 -23.03 1.68 -37.60
C ILE A 420 -23.23 2.77 -36.54
N TYR A 421 -24.48 3.18 -36.29
CA TYR A 421 -24.78 4.15 -35.24
C TYR A 421 -24.34 3.65 -33.85
N LEU A 422 -24.65 2.40 -33.50
CA LEU A 422 -24.28 1.78 -32.24
C LEU A 422 -22.76 1.68 -32.10
N VAL A 423 -22.05 1.20 -33.13
CA VAL A 423 -20.58 1.12 -33.13
C VAL A 423 -19.96 2.49 -32.90
N ARG A 424 -20.49 3.54 -33.54
CA ARG A 424 -19.96 4.91 -33.37
C ARG A 424 -20.26 5.50 -32.01
N TRP A 425 -21.41 5.18 -31.43
CA TRP A 425 -21.72 5.54 -30.06
C TRP A 425 -20.79 4.81 -29.09
N LEU A 426 -20.52 3.53 -29.32
CA LEU A 426 -19.56 2.74 -28.55
C LEU A 426 -18.13 3.28 -28.68
N CYS A 427 -17.70 3.69 -29.88
CA CYS A 427 -16.41 4.35 -30.08
C CYS A 427 -16.32 5.70 -29.34
N PHE A 428 -17.43 6.46 -29.31
CA PHE A 428 -17.49 7.69 -28.54
C PHE A 428 -17.29 7.42 -27.04
N VAL A 429 -17.96 6.41 -26.51
CA VAL A 429 -17.88 6.06 -25.08
C VAL A 429 -16.53 5.43 -24.71
N LEU A 430 -16.01 4.51 -25.52
CA LEU A 430 -14.80 3.73 -25.19
C LEU A 430 -13.49 4.43 -25.54
N PHE A 431 -13.46 5.30 -26.56
CA PHE A 431 -12.22 5.93 -27.01
C PHE A 431 -12.26 7.45 -26.86
N TYR A 432 -13.33 8.10 -27.33
CA TYR A 432 -13.39 9.56 -27.31
C TYR A 432 -13.51 10.12 -25.89
N LEU A 433 -14.42 9.60 -25.07
CA LEU A 433 -14.62 10.09 -23.70
C LEU A 433 -13.36 9.91 -22.82
N PRO A 434 -12.71 8.73 -22.77
CA PRO A 434 -11.49 8.55 -21.99
C PRO A 434 -10.34 9.46 -22.44
N LEU A 435 -10.13 9.60 -23.75
CA LEU A 435 -8.96 10.32 -24.28
C LEU A 435 -9.18 11.83 -24.37
N LEU A 436 -10.38 12.27 -24.77
CA LEU A 436 -10.65 13.65 -25.16
C LEU A 436 -11.80 14.31 -24.38
N GLY A 437 -12.43 13.59 -23.45
CA GLY A 437 -13.52 14.13 -22.64
C GLY A 437 -13.13 15.41 -21.90
N LEU A 438 -11.89 15.46 -21.37
CA LEU A 438 -11.35 16.62 -20.65
C LEU A 438 -11.26 17.91 -21.50
N PHE A 439 -11.14 17.83 -22.83
CA PHE A 439 -11.09 19.02 -23.70
C PHE A 439 -12.47 19.65 -23.93
N SER A 440 -13.54 18.91 -23.69
CA SER A 440 -14.91 19.36 -23.93
C SER A 440 -15.34 20.53 -23.04
N PRO A 441 -15.10 20.52 -21.70
CA PRO A 441 -15.35 21.70 -20.87
C PRO A 441 -14.43 22.87 -21.23
N ILE A 442 -13.18 22.62 -21.61
CA ILE A 442 -12.24 23.69 -22.04
C ILE A 442 -12.80 24.42 -23.26
N TYR A 443 -13.27 23.68 -24.27
CA TYR A 443 -13.92 24.26 -25.44
C TYR A 443 -15.20 25.03 -25.08
N LEU A 444 -15.99 24.53 -24.12
CA LEU A 444 -17.19 25.21 -23.65
C LEU A 444 -16.83 26.56 -23.01
N VAL A 445 -15.83 26.60 -22.13
CA VAL A 445 -15.34 27.83 -21.50
C VAL A 445 -14.84 28.81 -22.54
N LEU A 446 -14.01 28.36 -23.50
CA LEU A 446 -13.50 29.21 -24.60
C LEU A 446 -14.63 29.78 -25.46
N LYS A 447 -15.64 28.96 -25.78
CA LYS A 447 -16.81 29.43 -26.53
C LYS A 447 -17.61 30.46 -25.74
N TRP A 448 -17.76 30.25 -24.43
CA TRP A 448 -18.50 31.15 -23.56
C TRP A 448 -17.77 32.48 -23.36
N THR A 449 -16.46 32.47 -23.12
CA THR A 449 -15.63 33.68 -23.03
C THR A 449 -15.64 34.45 -24.35
N PHE A 450 -15.50 33.78 -25.49
CA PHE A 450 -15.63 34.42 -26.80
C PHE A 450 -17.01 35.04 -27.01
N SER A 451 -18.08 34.34 -26.62
CA SER A 451 -19.45 34.86 -26.70
C SER A 451 -19.64 36.09 -25.81
N LEU A 452 -19.07 36.09 -24.62
CA LEU A 452 -19.14 37.21 -23.67
C LEU A 452 -18.38 38.43 -24.21
N ILE A 453 -17.15 38.25 -24.72
CA ILE A 453 -16.37 39.29 -25.39
C ILE A 453 -17.14 39.87 -26.59
N ASN A 454 -17.68 38.99 -27.44
CA ASN A 454 -18.43 39.42 -28.61
C ASN A 454 -19.71 40.20 -28.25
N PHE A 455 -20.40 39.78 -27.20
CA PHE A 455 -21.62 40.44 -26.72
C PHE A 455 -21.35 41.78 -26.04
N VAL A 456 -20.33 41.85 -25.17
CA VAL A 456 -20.02 43.04 -24.35
C VAL A 456 -19.22 44.08 -25.13
N LEU A 457 -18.25 43.67 -25.95
CA LEU A 457 -17.33 44.60 -26.61
C LEU A 457 -17.63 44.78 -28.10
N ILE A 458 -17.76 43.68 -28.85
CA ILE A 458 -17.81 43.74 -30.32
C ILE A 458 -19.18 44.22 -30.82
N ARG A 459 -20.28 43.74 -30.25
CA ARG A 459 -21.63 44.16 -30.67
C ARG A 459 -21.89 45.64 -30.38
N PRO A 460 -21.63 46.19 -29.18
CA PRO A 460 -21.85 47.61 -28.90
C PRO A 460 -20.93 48.51 -29.72
N SER A 461 -19.66 48.14 -29.91
CA SER A 461 -18.74 48.90 -30.75
C SER A 461 -19.20 48.93 -32.21
N ARG A 462 -19.66 47.81 -32.78
CA ARG A 462 -20.25 47.79 -34.12
C ARG A 462 -21.50 48.64 -34.24
N TRP A 463 -22.36 48.63 -33.22
CA TRP A 463 -23.56 49.47 -33.19
C TRP A 463 -23.22 50.97 -33.11
N LEU A 464 -22.25 51.35 -32.27
CA LEU A 464 -21.76 52.73 -32.18
C LEU A 464 -21.13 53.20 -33.49
N LEU A 465 -20.26 52.38 -34.10
CA LEU A 465 -19.64 52.69 -35.39
C LEU A 465 -20.68 52.83 -36.51
N ALA A 466 -21.72 51.99 -36.52
CA ALA A 466 -22.79 52.09 -37.49
C ALA A 466 -23.68 53.34 -37.30
N LYS A 467 -23.73 53.91 -36.09
CA LYS A 467 -24.49 55.14 -35.80
C LYS A 467 -23.70 56.42 -36.11
N LEU A 468 -22.37 56.34 -36.14
CA LEU A 468 -21.48 57.45 -36.46
C LEU A 468 -21.25 57.62 -37.97
N ARG A 469 -21.53 56.57 -38.76
CA ARG A 469 -21.53 56.61 -40.22
C ARG A 469 -22.91 57.00 -40.73
#